data_AF-A0AAP5H685-F1
#
_entry.id   AF-A0AAP5H685-F1
#
_cell.length_a   1.000
_cell.length_b   1.000
_cell.length_c   1.000
_cell.angle_alpha   90.00
_cell.angle_beta   90.00
_cell.angle_gamma   90.00
#
_symmetry.space_group_name_H-M   'P 1'
#
loop_
_entity.id
_entity.type
_entity.pdbx_description
1 polymer ?
#
loop_
_entity_poly.entity_id
_entity_poly.type
_entity_poly.pdbx_seq_one_letter_code
_entity_poly.pdbx_strand_id
1 'polypeptide(L)'
;MSSWTQAWVNDYLDLYNYARRIGDSAWAEDILGKLRDQKNTLLEEEQKSIMLRELLASYDRINKQLVEIFSKLRVASEGYQTESLQEQWFKLKLMRIDISRKILQHQ
;
A
#
# COMPACT_ATOMS: atom_id res chain seq x y z
N MET A 1 14.07 5.36 6.56
CA MET A 1 14.27 4.46 7.71
C MET A 1 14.19 5.28 8.99
N SER A 2 13.49 4.78 10.02
CA SER A 2 13.44 5.47 11.30
C SER A 2 14.80 5.39 12.02
N SER A 3 15.12 6.35 12.88
CA SER A 3 16.38 6.34 13.64
C SER A 3 16.57 5.06 14.47
N TRP A 4 15.46 4.45 14.90
CA TRP A 4 15.45 3.19 15.67
C TRP A 4 15.82 1.98 14.82
N THR A 5 15.38 1.94 13.55
CA THR A 5 15.72 0.85 12.62
C THR A 5 17.22 0.83 12.33
N GLN A 6 17.85 2.01 12.23
CA GLN A 6 19.29 2.10 11.98
C GLN A 6 20.11 1.63 13.19
N ALA A 7 19.71 2.01 14.42
CA ALA A 7 20.37 1.55 15.63
C ALA A 7 20.28 0.03 15.76
N TRP A 8 19.10 -0.55 15.54
CA TRP A 8 18.89 -1.99 15.58
C TRP A 8 19.76 -2.75 14.56
N VAL A 9 19.86 -2.26 13.32
CA VAL A 9 20.74 -2.88 12.31
C VAL A 9 22.20 -2.81 12.75
N ASN A 10 22.65 -1.68 13.28
CA ASN A 10 24.01 -1.51 13.76
C ASN A 10 24.32 -2.46 14.93
N ASP A 11 23.41 -2.59 15.90
CA ASP A 11 23.57 -3.50 17.04
C ASP A 11 23.72 -4.96 16.58
N TYR A 12 22.90 -5.39 15.61
CA TYR A 12 23.01 -6.74 15.04
C TYR A 12 24.29 -6.95 14.23
N LEU A 13 24.79 -5.91 13.55
CA LEU A 13 26.09 -5.97 12.88
C LEU A 13 27.25 -6.08 13.87
N ASP A 14 27.17 -5.37 15.01
CA ASP A 14 28.17 -5.47 16.07
C ASP A 14 28.17 -6.87 16.70
N LEU A 15 27.00 -7.44 16.96
CA LEU A 15 26.86 -8.83 17.44
C LEU A 15 27.41 -9.83 16.42
N TYR A 16 27.15 -9.65 15.12
CA TYR A 16 27.68 -10.51 14.07
C TYR A 16 29.21 -10.46 14.02
N ASN A 17 29.78 -9.25 14.09
CA ASN A 17 31.22 -9.07 14.12
C ASN A 17 31.84 -9.72 15.36
N TYR A 18 31.18 -9.62 16.52
CA TYR A 18 31.61 -10.28 17.74
C TYR A 18 31.54 -11.81 17.62
N ALA A 19 30.45 -12.36 17.09
CA ALA A 19 30.27 -13.79 16.83
C ALA A 19 31.40 -14.35 15.97
N ARG A 20 31.72 -13.66 14.87
CA ARG A 20 32.84 -14.02 13.99
C ARG A 20 34.19 -13.94 14.69
N ARG A 21 34.39 -12.94 15.55
CA ARG A 21 35.65 -12.76 16.30
C ARG A 21 35.90 -13.89 17.28
N ILE A 22 34.86 -14.42 17.92
CA ILE A 22 34.97 -15.55 18.86
C ILE A 22 34.92 -16.92 18.17
N GLY A 23 34.74 -16.96 16.85
CA GLY A 23 34.69 -18.20 16.05
C GLY A 23 33.35 -18.93 16.12
N ASP A 24 32.30 -18.29 16.62
CA ASP A 24 30.96 -18.88 16.70
C ASP A 24 30.21 -18.67 15.38
N SER A 25 30.49 -19.57 14.42
CA SER A 25 29.85 -19.54 13.10
C SER A 25 28.35 -19.83 13.15
N ALA A 26 27.89 -20.62 14.12
CA ALA A 26 26.46 -20.94 14.25
C ALA A 26 25.67 -19.70 14.68
N TRP A 27 26.21 -18.95 15.64
CA TRP A 27 25.61 -17.70 16.08
C TRP A 27 25.68 -16.60 15.00
N ALA A 28 26.79 -16.53 14.25
CA ALA A 28 26.91 -15.58 13.13
C ALA A 28 25.84 -15.83 12.04
N GLU A 29 25.58 -17.09 11.70
CA GLU A 29 24.52 -17.46 10.74
C GLU A 29 23.12 -17.16 11.26
N ASP A 30 22.84 -17.41 12.54
CA ASP A 30 21.55 -17.04 13.17
C ASP A 30 21.29 -15.52 13.11
N ILE A 31 22.32 -14.71 13.36
CA ILE A 31 22.22 -13.24 13.25
C ILE A 31 21.92 -12.80 11.81
N LEU A 32 22.59 -13.41 10.82
CA LEU A 32 22.31 -13.13 9.40
C LEU A 32 20.89 -13.51 9.00
N GLY A 33 20.38 -14.64 9.50
CA GLY A 33 19.00 -15.05 9.31
C GLY A 33 18.02 -13.98 9.78
N LYS A 34 18.18 -13.52 11.03
CA LYS A 34 17.32 -12.48 11.63
C LYS A 34 17.38 -11.15 10.88
N LEU A 35 18.57 -10.72 10.46
CA LEU A 35 18.74 -9.50 9.65
C LEU A 35 18.00 -9.60 8.31
N ARG A 36 18.08 -10.77 7.65
CA ARG A 36 17.41 -11.02 6.37
C ARG A 36 15.90 -11.06 6.53
N ASP A 37 15.39 -11.74 7.54
CA ASP A 37 13.96 -11.84 7.79
C ASP A 37 13.36 -10.47 8.09
N GLN A 38 14.02 -9.68 8.95
CA GLN A 38 13.61 -8.31 9.23
C GLN A 38 13.58 -7.44 7.97
N LYS A 39 14.61 -7.55 7.11
CA LYS A 39 14.64 -6.82 5.83
C LYS A 39 13.45 -7.20 4.94
N ASN A 40 13.12 -8.48 4.87
CA ASN A 40 11.99 -8.96 4.07
C ASN A 40 10.66 -8.43 4.60
N THR A 41 10.45 -8.49 5.91
CA THR A 41 9.25 -7.93 6.56
C THR A 41 9.10 -6.44 6.30
N LEU A 42 10.18 -5.65 6.44
CA LEU A 42 10.15 -4.21 6.16
C LEU A 42 9.83 -3.91 4.70
N LEU A 43 10.37 -4.71 3.76
CA LEU A 43 10.09 -4.57 2.33
C LEU A 43 8.63 -4.88 2.01
N GLU A 44 8.07 -5.93 2.61
CA GLU A 44 6.66 -6.30 2.46
C GLU A 44 5.72 -5.23 3.03
N GLU A 45 6.05 -4.67 4.19
CA GLU A 45 5.31 -3.55 4.79
C GLU A 45 5.36 -2.29 3.92
N GLU A 46 6.53 -1.97 3.37
CA GLU A 46 6.70 -0.83 2.46
C GLU A 46 5.89 -1.03 1.17
N GLN A 47 5.92 -2.22 0.58
CA GLN A 47 5.11 -2.56 -0.59
C GLN A 47 3.61 -2.46 -0.31
N LYS A 48 3.14 -2.98 0.84
CA LYS A 48 1.74 -2.83 1.26
C LYS A 48 1.36 -1.37 1.44
N SER A 49 2.23 -0.56 2.04
CA SER A 49 2.02 0.88 2.24
C SER A 49 1.91 1.64 0.92
N ILE A 50 2.78 1.34 -0.06
CA ILE A 50 2.73 1.90 -1.40
C ILE A 50 1.42 1.52 -2.09
N MET A 51 1.07 0.24 -2.08
CA MET A 51 -0.16 -0.27 -2.68
C MET A 51 -1.41 0.39 -2.07
N LEU A 52 -1.46 0.53 -0.74
CA LEU A 52 -2.56 1.19 -0.05
C LEU A 52 -2.68 2.67 -0.46
N ARG A 53 -1.56 3.39 -0.60
CA ARG A 53 -1.56 4.77 -1.08
C ARG A 53 -2.10 4.90 -2.50
N GLU A 54 -1.71 3.99 -3.40
CA GLU A 54 -2.22 3.96 -4.78
C GLU A 54 -3.73 3.67 -4.84
N LEU A 55 -4.21 2.76 -4.01
CA LEU A 55 -5.63 2.45 -3.88
C LEU A 55 -6.42 3.67 -3.36
N LEU A 56 -5.91 4.36 -2.35
CA LEU A 56 -6.54 5.58 -1.80
C LEU A 56 -6.57 6.69 -2.85
N ALA A 57 -5.47 6.93 -3.57
CA ALA A 57 -5.44 7.91 -4.66
C ALA A 57 -6.44 7.58 -5.77
N SER A 58 -6.59 6.29 -6.11
CA SER A 58 -7.57 5.83 -7.10
C SER A 58 -9.01 6.02 -6.60
N TYR A 59 -9.28 5.73 -5.33
CA TYR A 59 -10.58 5.97 -4.69
C TYR A 59 -10.97 7.45 -4.76
N ASP A 60 -10.05 8.36 -4.44
CA ASP A 60 -10.28 9.80 -4.51
C ASP A 60 -10.58 10.28 -5.94
N ARG A 61 -9.86 9.74 -6.92
CA ARG A 61 -10.11 10.04 -8.34
C ARG A 61 -11.52 9.60 -8.76
N ILE A 62 -11.94 8.38 -8.42
CA ILE A 62 -13.29 7.88 -8.73
C ILE A 62 -14.36 8.75 -8.06
N ASN A 63 -14.15 9.14 -6.81
CA ASN A 63 -15.08 10.02 -6.10
C ASN A 63 -15.23 11.38 -6.78
N LYS A 64 -14.12 12.01 -7.21
CA LYS A 64 -14.18 13.26 -7.98
C LYS A 64 -15.01 13.08 -9.27
N GLN A 65 -14.75 12.00 -10.01
CA GLN A 65 -15.52 11.69 -11.23
C GLN A 65 -17.01 11.45 -10.94
N LEU A 66 -17.35 10.78 -9.83
CA LEU A 66 -18.74 10.58 -9.42
C LEU A 66 -19.45 11.90 -9.15
N VAL A 67 -18.79 12.85 -8.47
CA VAL A 67 -19.34 14.19 -8.20
C VAL A 67 -19.53 14.98 -9.50
N GLU A 68 -18.58 14.91 -10.42
CA GLU A 68 -18.67 15.56 -11.74
C GLU A 68 -19.83 15.00 -12.58
N ILE A 69 -19.94 13.67 -12.68
CA ILE A 69 -21.04 13.03 -13.43
C ILE A 69 -22.38 13.35 -12.79
N PHE A 70 -22.46 13.32 -11.46
CA PHE A 70 -23.69 13.69 -10.76
C PHE A 70 -24.11 15.15 -11.03
N SER A 71 -23.13 16.06 -11.08
CA SER A 71 -23.38 17.46 -11.44
C SER A 71 -23.89 17.60 -12.88
N LYS A 72 -23.34 16.83 -13.83
CA LYS A 72 -23.80 16.80 -15.22
C LYS A 72 -25.22 16.22 -15.34
N LEU A 73 -25.52 15.15 -14.61
CA LEU A 73 -26.85 14.55 -14.55
C LEU A 73 -27.91 15.52 -14.01
N ARG A 74 -27.55 16.40 -13.07
CA ARG A 74 -28.47 17.39 -12.51
C ARG A 74 -28.84 18.50 -13.50
N VAL A 75 -27.96 18.79 -14.45
CA VAL A 75 -28.13 19.87 -15.45
C VAL A 75 -28.70 19.35 -16.78
N ALA A 76 -28.52 18.06 -17.08
CA ALA A 76 -29.04 17.45 -18.30
C ALA A 76 -30.57 17.34 -18.27
N SER A 77 -31.23 17.93 -19.26
CA SER A 77 -32.65 17.68 -19.57
C SER A 77 -32.80 16.34 -20.32
N GLU A 78 -33.93 15.66 -20.11
CA GLU A 78 -34.22 14.30 -20.60
C GLU A 78 -33.83 14.07 -22.08
N GLY A 79 -33.09 12.98 -22.32
CA GLY A 79 -32.57 12.58 -23.63
C GLY A 79 -31.42 11.57 -23.54
N TYR A 80 -30.94 11.07 -24.68
CA TYR A 80 -29.90 10.02 -24.81
C TYR A 80 -28.59 10.30 -24.04
N GLN A 81 -28.23 11.59 -23.87
CA GLN A 81 -27.08 12.00 -23.06
C GLN A 81 -27.23 11.61 -21.58
N THR A 82 -28.46 11.59 -21.06
CA THR A 82 -28.76 11.24 -19.67
C THR A 82 -28.55 9.75 -19.41
N GLU A 83 -28.95 8.88 -20.33
CA GLU A 83 -28.73 7.42 -20.24
C GLU A 83 -27.22 7.10 -20.22
N SER A 84 -26.45 7.71 -21.12
CA SER A 84 -24.99 7.51 -21.15
C SER A 84 -24.31 7.96 -19.86
N LEU A 85 -24.73 9.10 -19.28
CA LEU A 85 -24.21 9.58 -18.01
C LEU A 85 -24.59 8.67 -16.84
N GLN A 86 -25.80 8.10 -16.84
CA GLN A 86 -26.25 7.13 -15.83
C GLN A 86 -25.42 5.84 -15.88
N GLU A 87 -25.12 5.32 -17.07
CA GLU A 87 -24.25 4.15 -17.23
C GLU A 87 -22.84 4.41 -16.71
N GLN A 88 -22.26 5.57 -17.05
CA GLN A 88 -20.94 5.95 -16.55
C GLN A 88 -20.93 6.09 -15.03
N TRP A 89 -21.97 6.69 -14.45
CA TRP A 89 -22.13 6.80 -13.00
C TRP A 89 -22.23 5.42 -12.32
N PHE A 90 -22.96 4.48 -12.92
CA PHE A 90 -23.06 3.11 -12.41
C PHE A 90 -21.71 2.38 -12.46
N LYS A 91 -20.97 2.48 -13.58
CA LYS A 91 -19.62 1.91 -13.70
C LYS A 91 -18.67 2.47 -12.64
N LEU A 92 -18.65 3.79 -12.44
CA LEU A 92 -17.82 4.41 -11.41
C LEU A 92 -18.18 3.95 -10.00
N LYS A 93 -19.46 3.75 -9.70
CA LYS A 93 -19.87 3.17 -8.41
C LYS A 93 -19.37 1.75 -8.21
N LEU A 94 -19.44 0.90 -9.24
CA LEU A 94 -18.88 -0.46 -9.16
C LEU A 94 -17.36 -0.42 -8.93
N MET A 95 -16.65 0.43 -9.66
CA MET A 95 -15.20 0.62 -9.47
C MET A 95 -14.88 1.12 -8.06
N ARG A 96 -15.66 2.07 -7.51
CA ARG A 96 -15.48 2.56 -6.15
C ARG A 96 -15.62 1.43 -5.12
N ILE A 97 -16.64 0.58 -5.27
CA ILE A 97 -16.87 -0.56 -4.39
C ILE A 97 -15.70 -1.55 -4.45
N ASP A 98 -15.21 -1.85 -5.65
CA ASP A 98 -14.05 -2.73 -5.84
C ASP A 98 -12.79 -2.18 -5.14
N ILE A 99 -12.49 -0.89 -5.34
CA ILE A 99 -11.35 -0.26 -4.68
C ILE A 99 -11.53 -0.20 -3.16
N SER A 100 -12.74 0.08 -2.65
CA SER A 100 -13.00 0.02 -1.20
C SER A 100 -12.74 -1.37 -0.62
N ARG A 101 -13.13 -2.44 -1.33
CA ARG A 101 -12.82 -3.81 -0.88
C ARG A 101 -11.32 -4.08 -0.86
N LYS A 102 -10.59 -3.65 -1.89
CA LYS A 102 -9.13 -3.78 -1.94
C LYS A 102 -8.45 -3.01 -0.82
N ILE A 103 -8.90 -1.79 -0.51
CA ILE A 103 -8.39 -1.01 0.62
C ILE A 103 -8.55 -1.80 1.93
N LEU A 104 -9.73 -2.38 2.18
CA LEU A 104 -9.99 -3.18 3.38
C LEU A 104 -9.14 -4.46 3.47
N GLN A 105 -8.67 -5.00 2.36
CA GLN A 105 -7.77 -6.16 2.33
C GLN A 105 -6.31 -5.79 2.63
N HIS A 106 -5.96 -4.51 2.48
CA HIS A 106 -4.59 -3.99 2.67
C HIS A 106 -4.46 -3.08 3.91
N GLN A 107 -5.54 -2.90 4.69
CA GLN A 107 -5.56 -2.28 6.02
C GLN A 107 -5.38 -3.33 7.11
#